data_AF-A0A1M6NV30-F1
#
_entry.id   AF-A0A1M6NV30-F1
#
_cell.length_a   1.000
_cell.length_b   1.000
_cell.length_c   1.000
_cell.angle_alpha   90.00
_cell.angle_beta   90.00
_cell.angle_gamma   90.00
#
_symmetry.space_group_name_H-M   'P 1'
#
loop_
_entity.id
_entity.type
_entity.pdbx_description
1 polymer ?
#
loop_
_entity_poly.entity_id
_entity_poly.type
_entity_poly.pdbx_seq_one_letter_code
_entity_poly.pdbx_strand_id
1 'polypeptide(L)'
;MSKVTPELKFLQENTFNHTQLLTWNEIPPPDEPFVQAWEEYLREIPSQGVLETLRQRLVQLCFPVREGMSSDSDYLQAVRRGVKPTEFKADDGIRLENPSGLKVYLYQTLAGRVPVIEASERRDFETLVQVFYHRNEPAAIPSSLGAYMIKGYNNWDRVARYKRSSGREFDFNYLKAHRELYQDVFLILTNAEYSGVPADMLGLAEDEWRKLSLVIRREHEATHYFTQRFFGSARNHLLDEFIADYMGITAAVGRYRADWFLCFMGLENYPAFRPGGRLSHYLKNGYPKKLLVH
;
A
#
# COMPACT_ATOMS: atom_id res chain seq x y z
N MET A 1 -11.27 4.29 -36.52
CA MET A 1 -10.32 4.26 -35.38
C MET A 1 -9.67 5.62 -35.28
N SER A 2 -10.01 6.40 -34.24
CA SER A 2 -9.37 7.68 -33.97
C SER A 2 -7.87 7.47 -33.78
N LYS A 3 -7.03 8.20 -34.52
CA LYS A 3 -5.57 8.18 -34.32
C LYS A 3 -5.31 8.85 -32.97
N VAL A 4 -4.95 8.06 -31.96
CA VAL A 4 -4.41 8.59 -30.70
C VAL A 4 -3.18 9.41 -31.06
N THR A 5 -3.16 10.66 -30.63
CA THR A 5 -2.04 11.58 -30.87
C THR A 5 -0.76 10.97 -30.28
N PRO A 6 0.41 11.14 -30.93
CA PRO A 6 1.68 10.55 -30.47
C PRO A 6 1.97 10.80 -28.98
N GLU A 7 1.53 11.93 -28.45
CA GLU A 7 1.66 12.38 -27.06
C GLU A 7 0.85 11.55 -26.06
N LEU A 8 -0.13 10.77 -26.51
CA LEU A 8 -0.99 9.92 -25.68
C LEU A 8 -0.73 8.42 -25.87
N LYS A 9 0.29 8.04 -26.64
CA LYS A 9 0.65 6.63 -26.85
C LYS A 9 0.98 5.89 -25.57
N PHE A 10 1.51 6.58 -24.56
CA PHE A 10 1.79 5.97 -23.26
C PHE A 10 0.55 5.34 -22.63
N LEU A 11 -0.66 5.87 -22.88
CA LEU A 11 -1.92 5.31 -22.40
C LEU A 11 -2.20 3.89 -22.91
N GLN A 12 -1.52 3.47 -23.98
CA GLN A 12 -1.68 2.15 -24.61
C GLN A 12 -0.57 1.16 -24.19
N GLU A 13 0.39 1.59 -23.37
CA GLU A 13 1.46 0.71 -22.91
C GLU A 13 0.89 -0.36 -21.96
N ASN A 14 1.07 -1.63 -22.34
CA ASN A 14 0.81 -2.76 -21.47
C ASN A 14 2.15 -3.39 -21.08
N THR A 15 2.44 -3.40 -19.77
CA THR A 15 3.69 -3.92 -19.21
C THR A 15 3.50 -5.23 -18.45
N PHE A 16 2.30 -5.81 -18.50
CA PHE A 16 2.01 -7.07 -17.85
C PHE A 16 2.75 -8.22 -18.50
N ASN A 17 3.43 -8.99 -17.65
CA ASN A 17 4.04 -10.25 -18.05
C ASN A 17 2.98 -11.36 -18.03
N HIS A 18 2.72 -11.96 -19.19
CA HIS A 18 1.72 -13.01 -19.35
C HIS A 18 2.31 -14.43 -19.36
N THR A 19 3.56 -14.63 -18.94
CA THR A 19 4.22 -15.95 -19.02
C THR A 19 3.85 -16.92 -17.88
N GLN A 20 3.33 -16.43 -16.76
CA GLN A 20 2.98 -17.24 -15.57
C GLN A 20 1.55 -16.96 -15.11
N LEU A 21 0.59 -17.19 -16.00
CA LEU A 21 -0.83 -17.02 -15.69
C LEU A 21 -1.36 -18.22 -14.91
N LEU A 22 -2.05 -17.94 -13.81
CA LEU A 22 -2.86 -18.93 -13.13
C LEU A 22 -4.13 -19.22 -13.91
N THR A 23 -4.55 -20.48 -13.89
CA THR A 23 -5.91 -20.89 -14.27
C THR A 23 -6.90 -20.56 -13.16
N TRP A 24 -8.19 -20.52 -13.49
CA TRP A 24 -9.25 -20.21 -12.52
C TRP A 24 -9.27 -21.15 -11.30
N ASN A 25 -8.85 -22.41 -11.48
CA ASN A 25 -8.82 -23.39 -10.39
C ASN A 25 -7.61 -23.21 -9.45
N GLU A 26 -6.66 -22.36 -9.82
CA GLU A 26 -5.46 -22.05 -9.03
C GLU A 26 -5.60 -20.73 -8.26
N ILE A 27 -6.76 -20.07 -8.35
CA ILE A 27 -7.05 -18.77 -7.74
C ILE A 27 -8.08 -18.95 -6.59
N PRO A 28 -7.82 -18.43 -5.38
CA PRO A 28 -6.55 -17.83 -4.97
C PRO A 28 -5.46 -18.91 -4.81
N PRO A 29 -4.18 -18.57 -5.07
CA PRO A 29 -3.07 -19.46 -4.74
C PRO A 29 -2.94 -19.65 -3.22
N PRO A 30 -2.04 -20.52 -2.75
CA PRO A 30 -1.55 -20.46 -1.39
C PRO A 30 -1.01 -19.07 -1.02
N ASP A 31 -1.17 -18.73 0.25
CA ASP A 31 -0.65 -17.49 0.82
C ASP A 31 0.86 -17.38 0.67
N GLU A 32 1.37 -16.15 0.59
CA GLU A 32 2.80 -15.92 0.69
C GLU A 32 3.30 -16.20 2.13
N PRO A 33 4.58 -16.60 2.30
CA PRO A 33 5.09 -17.05 3.60
C PRO A 33 5.02 -16.02 4.74
N PHE A 34 4.88 -14.72 4.43
CA PHE A 34 4.69 -13.70 5.47
C PHE A 34 3.37 -13.87 6.22
N VAL A 35 2.32 -14.43 5.61
CA VAL A 35 0.98 -14.49 6.20
C VAL A 35 1.01 -15.23 7.55
N GLN A 36 1.76 -16.33 7.64
CA GLN A 36 1.89 -17.09 8.89
C GLN A 36 2.43 -16.23 10.05
N ALA A 37 3.41 -15.36 9.79
CA ALA A 37 3.95 -14.46 10.81
C ALA A 37 2.90 -13.42 11.24
N TRP A 38 2.15 -12.87 10.28
CA TRP A 38 1.08 -11.91 10.57
C TRP A 38 -0.10 -12.51 11.31
N GLU A 39 -0.45 -13.78 11.10
CA GLU A 39 -1.43 -14.51 11.92
C GLU A 39 -1.02 -14.58 13.40
N GLU A 40 0.28 -14.75 13.67
CA GLU A 40 0.79 -14.69 15.03
C GLU A 40 0.71 -13.28 15.62
N TYR A 41 1.05 -12.26 14.84
CA TYR A 41 0.93 -10.87 15.30
C TYR A 41 -0.53 -10.56 15.67
N LEU A 42 -1.47 -10.96 14.83
CA LEU A 42 -2.91 -10.81 15.09
C LEU A 42 -3.38 -11.51 16.36
N ARG A 43 -2.79 -12.65 16.73
CA ARG A 43 -3.12 -13.36 17.97
C ARG A 43 -2.63 -12.62 19.23
N GLU A 44 -1.55 -11.85 19.13
CA GLU A 44 -0.97 -11.10 20.25
C GLU A 44 -1.68 -9.76 20.49
N ILE A 45 -2.21 -9.14 19.43
CA ILE A 45 -2.85 -7.82 19.47
C ILE A 45 -3.92 -7.65 20.55
N PRO A 46 -4.87 -8.59 20.79
CA PRO A 46 -5.87 -8.42 21.84
C PRO A 46 -5.28 -8.23 23.25
N SER A 47 -4.09 -8.77 23.50
CA SER A 47 -3.43 -8.71 24.81
C SER A 47 -2.47 -7.53 24.97
N GLN A 48 -1.87 -7.04 23.89
CA GLN A 48 -0.80 -6.04 23.92
C GLN A 48 -1.19 -4.70 23.28
N GLY A 49 -2.24 -4.69 22.45
CA GLY A 49 -2.60 -3.57 21.60
C GLY A 49 -1.83 -3.54 20.27
N VAL A 50 -2.43 -2.94 19.25
CA VAL A 50 -1.92 -2.94 17.87
C VAL A 50 -0.51 -2.36 17.76
N LEU A 51 -0.32 -1.13 18.24
CA LEU A 51 0.95 -0.42 18.08
C LEU A 51 2.10 -1.17 18.76
N GLU A 52 1.88 -1.67 19.98
CA GLU A 52 2.91 -2.35 20.74
C GLU A 52 3.29 -3.69 20.10
N THR A 53 2.31 -4.50 19.69
CA THR A 53 2.58 -5.75 18.96
C THR A 53 3.37 -5.48 17.69
N LEU A 54 2.95 -4.51 16.87
CA LEU A 54 3.69 -4.19 15.64
C LEU A 54 5.09 -3.66 15.93
N ARG A 55 5.28 -2.82 16.96
CA ARG A 55 6.59 -2.26 17.33
C ARG A 55 7.61 -3.34 17.68
N GLN A 56 7.18 -4.42 18.31
CA GLN A 56 8.07 -5.55 18.64
C GLN A 56 8.54 -6.35 17.41
N ARG A 57 7.82 -6.25 16.28
CA ARG A 57 8.05 -7.07 15.07
C ARG A 57 8.61 -6.25 13.92
N LEU A 58 8.14 -5.02 13.78
CA LEU A 58 8.43 -4.11 12.69
C LEU A 58 9.35 -2.99 13.18
N VAL A 59 10.66 -3.23 13.06
CA VAL A 59 11.72 -2.44 13.69
C VAL A 59 11.67 -0.93 13.40
N GLN A 60 11.14 -0.54 12.24
CA GLN A 60 11.03 0.88 11.86
C GLN A 60 10.06 1.67 12.76
N LEU A 61 9.12 1.01 13.43
CA LEU A 61 8.21 1.66 14.39
C LEU A 61 8.91 2.05 15.70
N CYS A 62 10.11 1.53 15.95
CA CYS A 62 10.94 1.88 17.09
C CYS A 62 11.75 3.18 16.88
N PHE A 63 11.63 3.82 15.72
CA PHE A 63 12.35 5.06 15.40
C PHE A 63 11.35 6.18 15.07
N PRO A 64 11.57 7.43 15.51
CA PRO A 64 10.66 8.52 15.20
C PRO A 64 10.74 8.90 13.72
N VAL A 65 9.73 9.64 13.25
CA VAL A 65 9.83 10.34 11.97
C VAL A 65 10.56 11.67 12.20
N ARG A 66 11.75 11.82 11.59
CA ARG A 66 12.59 13.01 11.72
C ARG A 66 13.52 13.13 10.52
N GLU A 67 13.84 14.38 10.13
CA GLU A 67 14.80 14.64 9.06
C GLU A 67 16.16 13.98 9.36
N GLY A 68 16.67 13.23 8.38
CA GLY A 68 17.94 12.52 8.45
C GLY A 68 17.87 11.14 9.09
N MET A 69 16.70 10.66 9.55
CA MET A 69 16.56 9.36 10.20
C MET A 69 17.03 8.20 9.31
N SER A 70 16.80 8.27 7.99
CA SER A 70 17.21 7.22 7.07
C SER A 70 18.73 7.05 6.94
N SER A 71 19.50 8.03 7.43
CA SER A 71 20.97 8.03 7.47
C SER A 71 21.53 7.86 8.89
N ASP A 72 20.66 7.81 9.91
CA ASP A 72 21.05 7.63 11.31
C ASP A 72 21.72 6.25 11.53
N SER A 73 22.78 6.22 12.35
CA SER A 73 23.59 5.01 12.54
C SER A 73 22.83 3.89 13.24
N ASP A 74 21.99 4.23 14.20
CA ASP A 74 21.25 3.28 15.02
C ASP A 74 20.07 2.72 14.20
N TYR A 75 19.39 3.61 13.47
CA TYR A 75 18.39 3.23 12.48
C TYR A 75 18.94 2.24 11.44
N LEU A 76 20.09 2.57 10.82
CA LEU A 76 20.71 1.75 9.79
C LEU A 76 21.15 0.38 10.32
N GLN A 77 21.68 0.33 11.55
CA GLN A 77 22.03 -0.93 12.20
C GLN A 77 20.79 -1.81 12.44
N ALA A 78 19.69 -1.21 12.88
CA ALA A 78 18.45 -1.94 13.10
C ALA A 78 17.86 -2.46 11.79
N VAL A 79 17.67 -1.59 10.79
CA VAL A 79 16.97 -1.94 9.54
C VAL A 79 17.81 -2.74 8.56
N ARG A 80 19.14 -2.63 8.58
CA ARG A 80 20.04 -3.36 7.65
C ARG A 80 20.76 -4.55 8.26
N ARG A 81 20.91 -4.60 9.60
CA ARG A 81 21.67 -5.66 10.28
C ARG A 81 20.86 -6.40 11.35
N GLY A 82 19.65 -5.95 11.68
CA GLY A 82 18.80 -6.60 12.67
C GLY A 82 19.27 -6.42 14.11
N VAL A 83 20.06 -5.36 14.38
CA VAL A 83 20.42 -4.99 15.76
C VAL A 83 19.15 -4.56 16.49
N LYS A 84 18.96 -5.04 17.73
CA LYS A 84 17.72 -4.78 18.46
C LYS A 84 17.65 -3.31 18.89
N PRO A 85 16.50 -2.63 18.72
CA PRO A 85 16.35 -1.24 19.13
C PRO A 85 16.63 -0.96 20.61
N THR A 86 16.45 -1.96 21.48
CA THR A 86 16.77 -1.88 22.92
C THR A 86 18.26 -1.67 23.20
N GLU A 87 19.13 -1.88 22.22
CA GLU A 87 20.58 -1.66 22.33
C GLU A 87 20.98 -0.20 22.04
N PHE A 88 20.05 0.63 21.56
CA PHE A 88 20.27 2.06 21.30
C PHE A 88 19.73 2.92 22.44
N LYS A 89 20.14 4.19 22.49
CA LYS A 89 19.49 5.15 23.38
C LYS A 89 18.01 5.22 23.02
N ALA A 90 17.14 5.18 24.02
CA ALA A 90 15.70 5.29 23.81
C ALA A 90 15.38 6.61 23.11
N ASP A 91 15.11 6.53 21.81
CA ASP A 91 14.27 7.50 21.11
C ASP A 91 12.83 6.95 21.20
N ASP A 92 11.84 7.80 21.43
CA ASP A 92 10.46 7.40 21.83
C ASP A 92 9.67 6.58 20.78
N GLY A 93 10.32 6.12 19.71
CA GLY A 93 9.70 5.49 18.55
C GLY A 93 8.77 6.45 17.82
N ILE A 94 7.83 5.89 17.05
CA ILE A 94 6.82 6.70 16.37
C ILE A 94 5.80 7.27 17.36
N ARG A 95 5.25 8.44 17.03
CA ARG A 95 4.14 9.04 17.77
C ARG A 95 2.92 9.09 16.85
N LEU A 96 1.82 8.51 17.31
CA LEU A 96 0.52 8.51 16.64
C LEU A 96 -0.45 9.38 17.45
N GLU A 97 -1.34 10.09 16.76
CA GLU A 97 -2.39 10.90 17.37
C GLU A 97 -3.53 10.05 17.92
N ASN A 98 -3.90 8.97 17.23
CA ASN A 98 -4.94 8.04 17.66
C ASN A 98 -4.49 6.58 17.48
N PRO A 99 -3.53 6.10 18.29
CA PRO A 99 -3.04 4.73 18.21
C PRO A 99 -4.14 3.67 18.43
N SER A 100 -5.19 3.99 19.20
CA SER A 100 -6.36 3.11 19.40
C SER A 100 -7.24 2.98 18.16
N GLY A 101 -7.10 3.90 17.21
CA GLY A 101 -7.79 3.89 15.92
C GLY A 101 -7.16 2.97 14.87
N LEU A 102 -6.00 2.37 15.19
CA LEU A 102 -5.36 1.39 14.32
C LEU A 102 -6.10 0.05 14.36
N LYS A 103 -6.26 -0.56 13.18
CA LYS A 103 -6.70 -1.95 13.03
C LYS A 103 -5.71 -2.71 12.18
N VAL A 104 -5.50 -3.98 12.52
CA VAL A 104 -4.73 -4.91 11.70
C VAL A 104 -5.57 -6.12 11.42
N TYR A 105 -5.57 -6.58 10.17
CA TYR A 105 -6.27 -7.80 9.76
C TYR A 105 -5.62 -8.40 8.53
N LEU A 106 -5.91 -9.68 8.27
CA LEU A 106 -5.57 -10.34 7.01
C LEU A 106 -6.76 -10.24 6.06
N TYR A 107 -6.53 -9.67 4.88
CA TYR A 107 -7.54 -9.52 3.85
C TYR A 107 -7.41 -10.59 2.78
N GLN A 108 -8.48 -11.33 2.50
CA GLN A 108 -8.52 -12.28 1.39
C GLN A 108 -8.58 -11.53 0.06
N THR A 109 -7.63 -11.82 -0.83
CA THR A 109 -7.61 -11.29 -2.21
C THR A 109 -7.66 -12.45 -3.22
N LEU A 110 -7.69 -12.13 -4.52
CA LEU A 110 -7.47 -13.12 -5.58
C LEU A 110 -6.03 -13.67 -5.60
N ALA A 111 -5.09 -13.01 -4.91
CA ALA A 111 -3.69 -13.40 -4.80
C ALA A 111 -3.36 -13.99 -3.43
N GLY A 112 -4.33 -14.57 -2.71
CA GLY A 112 -4.14 -15.03 -1.33
C GLY A 112 -4.36 -13.89 -0.31
N ARG A 113 -4.09 -14.16 0.96
CA ARG A 113 -4.28 -13.19 2.04
C ARG A 113 -3.14 -12.19 2.10
N VAL A 114 -3.46 -10.92 2.35
CA VAL A 114 -2.48 -9.84 2.55
C VAL A 114 -2.76 -9.11 3.88
N PRO A 115 -1.75 -8.80 4.70
CA PRO A 115 -1.94 -7.97 5.88
C PRO A 115 -2.35 -6.55 5.51
N VAL A 116 -3.24 -5.98 6.32
CA VAL A 116 -3.70 -4.61 6.19
C VAL A 116 -3.57 -3.90 7.53
N ILE A 117 -2.96 -2.72 7.52
CA ILE A 117 -2.95 -1.76 8.61
C ILE A 117 -3.88 -0.61 8.23
N GLU A 118 -5.02 -0.50 8.90
CA GLU A 118 -5.98 0.58 8.71
C GLU A 118 -5.81 1.61 9.82
N ALA A 119 -5.64 2.88 9.45
CA ALA A 119 -5.62 4.01 10.37
C ALA A 119 -6.90 4.85 10.22
N SER A 120 -7.60 5.07 11.33
CA SER A 120 -8.78 5.92 11.36
C SER A 120 -8.47 7.42 11.35
N GLU A 121 -7.26 7.79 11.76
CA GLU A 121 -6.75 9.17 11.74
C GLU A 121 -5.83 9.35 10.53
N ARG A 122 -6.00 10.46 9.81
CA ARG A 122 -5.23 10.78 8.62
C ARG A 122 -3.75 10.97 8.97
N ARG A 123 -3.44 11.67 10.06
CA ARG A 123 -2.03 11.89 10.45
C ARG A 123 -1.31 10.61 10.86
N ASP A 124 -2.05 9.62 11.40
CA ASP A 124 -1.50 8.30 11.69
C ASP A 124 -1.20 7.52 10.42
N PHE A 125 -2.10 7.58 9.42
CA PHE A 125 -1.84 7.04 8.09
C PHE A 125 -0.57 7.65 7.49
N GLU A 126 -0.42 8.98 7.51
CA GLU A 126 0.76 9.67 6.97
C GLU A 126 2.03 9.26 7.70
N THR A 127 1.98 9.14 9.04
CA THR A 127 3.11 8.69 9.85
C THR A 127 3.52 7.27 9.45
N LEU A 128 2.57 6.34 9.31
CA LEU A 128 2.87 4.96 8.89
C LEU A 128 3.47 4.92 7.48
N VAL A 129 2.99 5.74 6.54
CA VAL A 129 3.58 5.87 5.21
C VAL A 129 5.00 6.42 5.28
N GLN A 130 5.24 7.46 6.09
CA GLN A 130 6.58 8.02 6.29
C GLN A 130 7.56 6.98 6.85
N VAL A 131 7.11 6.19 7.82
CA VAL A 131 7.87 5.09 8.42
C VAL A 131 8.21 4.05 7.34
N PHE A 132 7.21 3.41 6.74
CA PHE A 132 7.43 2.21 5.93
C PHE A 132 7.84 2.49 4.48
N TYR A 133 7.40 3.61 3.90
CA TYR A 133 7.71 3.96 2.51
C TYR A 133 8.87 4.98 2.43
N HIS A 134 8.87 6.00 3.28
CA HIS A 134 9.90 7.04 3.27
C HIS A 134 11.06 6.79 4.24
N ARG A 135 11.13 5.61 4.87
CA ARG A 135 12.23 5.20 5.76
C ARG A 135 12.40 6.14 6.95
N ASN A 136 11.27 6.48 7.58
CA ASN A 136 11.17 7.36 8.74
C ASN A 136 11.60 8.83 8.48
N GLU A 137 11.68 9.23 7.21
CA GLU A 137 11.87 10.64 6.85
C GLU A 137 10.54 11.39 6.81
N PRO A 138 10.51 12.68 7.21
CA PRO A 138 9.36 13.53 7.03
C PRO A 138 9.14 13.75 5.52
N ALA A 139 8.00 13.30 5.02
CA ALA A 139 7.60 13.47 3.64
C ALA A 139 6.16 13.96 3.57
N ALA A 140 5.89 14.96 2.74
CA ALA A 140 4.54 15.44 2.52
C ALA A 140 3.74 14.38 1.75
N ILE A 141 2.66 13.89 2.35
CA ILE A 141 1.77 12.90 1.74
C ILE A 141 0.55 13.63 1.15
N PRO A 142 0.34 13.62 -0.17
CA PRO A 142 -0.82 14.24 -0.81
C PRO A 142 -2.15 13.82 -0.18
N SER A 143 -3.07 14.76 0.01
CA SER A 143 -4.41 14.49 0.56
C SER A 143 -5.21 13.48 -0.28
N SER A 144 -4.95 13.42 -1.60
CA SER A 144 -5.57 12.47 -2.52
C SER A 144 -5.09 11.02 -2.35
N LEU A 145 -3.91 10.80 -1.76
CA LEU A 145 -3.41 9.46 -1.46
C LEU A 145 -4.07 8.93 -0.20
N GLY A 146 -4.74 7.78 -0.32
CA GLY A 146 -5.39 7.12 0.81
C GLY A 146 -4.85 5.72 1.12
N ALA A 147 -3.95 5.20 0.30
CA ALA A 147 -3.38 3.88 0.49
C ALA A 147 -1.95 3.79 -0.01
N TYR A 148 -1.21 2.84 0.57
CA TYR A 148 0.10 2.40 0.10
C TYR A 148 0.22 0.90 0.26
N MET A 149 0.64 0.21 -0.80
CA MET A 149 1.20 -1.13 -0.69
C MET A 149 2.70 -1.07 -0.41
N ILE A 150 3.10 -1.53 0.77
CA ILE A 150 4.51 -1.71 1.15
C ILE A 150 4.99 -3.03 0.58
N LYS A 151 6.08 -3.00 -0.18
CA LYS A 151 6.64 -4.15 -0.90
C LYS A 151 8.08 -4.36 -0.48
N GLY A 152 8.45 -5.61 -0.21
CA GLY A 152 9.84 -5.95 0.09
C GLY A 152 10.30 -5.46 1.46
N TYR A 153 9.38 -5.34 2.43
CA TYR A 153 9.73 -4.92 3.79
C TYR A 153 10.59 -6.00 4.45
N ASN A 154 11.83 -5.68 4.82
CA ASN A 154 12.72 -6.63 5.49
C ASN A 154 12.26 -6.86 6.94
N ASN A 155 11.53 -7.95 7.18
CA ASN A 155 11.03 -8.32 8.49
C ASN A 155 12.08 -9.09 9.29
N TRP A 156 12.77 -8.37 10.19
CA TRP A 156 13.82 -8.95 11.04
C TRP A 156 13.30 -9.96 12.08
N ASP A 157 12.02 -9.90 12.46
CA ASP A 157 11.40 -10.96 13.27
C ASP A 157 11.35 -12.28 12.50
N ARG A 158 11.00 -12.25 11.20
CA ARG A 158 11.04 -13.42 10.31
C ARG A 158 12.46 -13.92 10.05
N VAL A 159 13.44 -13.03 9.85
CA VAL A 159 14.86 -13.42 9.77
C VAL A 159 15.29 -14.16 11.05
N ALA A 160 14.91 -13.63 12.22
CA ALA A 160 15.26 -14.24 13.50
C ALA A 160 14.57 -15.59 13.71
N ARG A 161 13.31 -15.75 13.27
CA ARG A 161 12.59 -17.03 13.28
C ARG A 161 13.28 -18.06 12.40
N TYR A 162 13.60 -17.71 11.16
CA TYR A 162 14.30 -18.59 10.24
C TYR A 162 15.66 -19.03 10.80
N LYS A 163 16.44 -18.09 11.35
CA LYS A 163 17.72 -18.41 12.00
C LYS A 163 17.56 -19.38 13.17
N ARG A 164 16.50 -19.23 13.98
CA ARG A 164 16.20 -20.16 15.09
C ARG A 164 15.80 -21.54 14.58
N SER A 165 14.96 -21.64 13.55
CA SER A 165 14.52 -22.93 13.00
C SER A 165 15.63 -23.69 12.28
N SER A 166 16.53 -22.98 11.59
CA SER A 166 17.66 -23.60 10.88
C SER A 166 18.83 -23.99 11.80
N GLY A 167 18.93 -23.39 13.00
CA GLY A 167 19.97 -23.72 13.97
C GLY A 167 21.39 -23.61 13.40
N ARG A 168 22.15 -24.71 13.41
CA ARG A 168 23.53 -24.78 12.88
C ARG A 168 23.59 -24.76 11.35
N GLU A 169 22.50 -25.04 10.66
CA GLU A 169 22.40 -25.07 9.19
C GLU A 169 22.02 -23.72 8.59
N PHE A 170 21.99 -22.66 9.41
CA PHE A 170 21.66 -21.31 8.94
C PHE A 170 22.67 -20.83 7.90
N ASP A 171 22.20 -20.69 6.65
CA ASP A 171 22.94 -20.05 5.57
C ASP A 171 22.32 -18.67 5.23
N PHE A 172 23.12 -17.63 5.45
CA PHE A 172 22.72 -16.25 5.15
C PHE A 172 22.65 -15.99 3.64
N ASN A 173 23.46 -16.67 2.82
CA ASN A 173 23.44 -16.50 1.37
C ASN A 173 22.17 -17.09 0.77
N TYR A 174 21.76 -18.28 1.24
CA TYR A 174 20.46 -18.86 0.91
C TYR A 174 19.31 -17.91 1.26
N LEU A 175 19.28 -17.40 2.50
CA LEU A 175 18.23 -16.46 2.92
C LEU A 175 18.18 -15.22 2.02
N LYS A 176 19.34 -14.65 1.64
CA LYS A 176 19.42 -13.48 0.76
C LYS A 176 18.94 -13.76 -0.67
N ALA A 177 19.12 -14.98 -1.16
CA ALA A 177 18.57 -15.44 -2.45
C ALA A 177 17.05 -15.68 -2.39
N HIS A 178 16.53 -16.06 -1.22
CA HIS A 178 15.13 -16.41 -0.98
C HIS A 178 14.40 -15.33 -0.18
N ARG A 179 14.13 -14.20 -0.84
CA ARG A 179 13.55 -13.00 -0.20
C ARG A 179 12.17 -13.24 0.39
N GLU A 180 11.38 -14.13 -0.19
CA GLU A 180 10.07 -14.55 0.30
C GLU A 180 10.09 -15.05 1.75
N LEU A 181 11.24 -15.51 2.25
CA LEU A 181 11.41 -16.00 3.62
C LEU A 181 11.48 -14.89 4.67
N TYR A 182 11.75 -13.65 4.28
CA TYR A 182 11.92 -12.53 5.22
C TYR A 182 11.35 -11.19 4.76
N GLN A 183 11.00 -11.06 3.49
CA GLN A 183 10.33 -9.87 2.97
C GLN A 183 8.83 -10.01 3.06
N ASP A 184 8.19 -8.94 3.52
CA ASP A 184 6.73 -8.86 3.63
C ASP A 184 6.17 -7.91 2.57
N VAL A 185 4.91 -8.19 2.22
CA VAL A 185 4.03 -7.25 1.53
C VAL A 185 2.84 -6.99 2.44
N PHE A 186 2.46 -5.73 2.63
CA PHE A 186 1.27 -5.35 3.40
C PHE A 186 0.72 -4.01 2.93
N LEU A 187 -0.56 -3.77 3.23
CA LEU A 187 -1.27 -2.55 2.84
C LEU A 187 -1.39 -1.61 4.03
N ILE A 188 -1.26 -0.31 3.79
CA ILE A 188 -1.57 0.75 4.76
C ILE A 188 -2.73 1.56 4.17
N LEU A 189 -3.85 1.65 4.87
CA LEU A 189 -5.06 2.31 4.40
C LEU A 189 -5.51 3.40 5.39
N THR A 190 -6.09 4.48 4.87
CA THR A 190 -6.93 5.41 5.64
C THR A 190 -8.42 5.14 5.39
N ASN A 191 -9.28 5.61 6.30
CA ASN A 191 -10.75 5.59 6.16
C ASN A 191 -11.33 6.84 5.47
N ALA A 192 -10.48 7.76 4.99
CA ALA A 192 -10.92 8.98 4.29
C ALA A 192 -11.63 8.70 2.96
N GLU A 193 -12.27 9.71 2.40
CA GLU A 193 -12.97 9.65 1.11
C GLU A 193 -12.05 9.21 -0.04
N TYR A 194 -12.58 8.41 -0.96
CA TYR A 194 -11.80 7.89 -2.07
C TYR A 194 -11.51 8.99 -3.09
N SER A 195 -10.25 9.08 -3.53
CA SER A 195 -9.75 10.09 -4.48
C SER A 195 -9.99 11.56 -4.04
N GLY A 196 -10.27 11.81 -2.75
CA GLY A 196 -10.64 13.14 -2.25
C GLY A 196 -11.92 13.70 -2.86
N VAL A 197 -12.81 12.82 -3.34
CA VAL A 197 -14.12 13.21 -3.88
C VAL A 197 -15.13 13.21 -2.73
N PRO A 198 -15.81 14.34 -2.45
CA PRO A 198 -16.81 14.41 -1.40
C PRO A 198 -18.09 13.62 -1.74
N ALA A 199 -18.81 13.18 -0.70
CA ALA A 199 -20.00 12.34 -0.86
C ALA A 199 -21.13 13.00 -1.67
N ASP A 200 -21.27 14.33 -1.56
CA ASP A 200 -22.29 15.12 -2.25
C ASP A 200 -22.15 15.08 -3.78
N MET A 201 -20.92 15.04 -4.30
CA MET A 201 -20.63 14.88 -5.73
C MET A 201 -21.14 13.55 -6.28
N LEU A 202 -21.27 12.53 -5.44
CA LEU A 202 -21.77 11.21 -5.81
C LEU A 202 -23.24 11.00 -5.45
N GLY A 203 -23.88 12.00 -4.84
CA GLY A 203 -25.25 11.91 -4.34
C GLY A 203 -25.41 10.92 -3.19
N LEU A 204 -24.38 10.75 -2.36
CA LEU A 204 -24.36 9.81 -1.23
C LEU A 204 -24.32 10.53 0.12
N ALA A 205 -24.71 9.82 1.18
CA ALA A 205 -24.44 10.25 2.55
C ALA A 205 -22.95 10.06 2.89
N GLU A 206 -22.38 10.94 3.72
CA GLU A 206 -20.96 10.90 4.10
C GLU A 206 -20.53 9.56 4.72
N ASP A 207 -21.32 9.03 5.66
CA ASP A 207 -21.02 7.75 6.32
C ASP A 207 -21.10 6.56 5.38
N GLU A 208 -22.01 6.59 4.41
CA GLU A 208 -22.09 5.58 3.36
C GLU A 208 -20.85 5.68 2.45
N TRP A 209 -20.50 6.89 2.01
CA TRP A 209 -19.37 7.10 1.13
C TRP A 209 -18.04 6.73 1.77
N ARG A 210 -17.84 7.00 3.07
CA ARG A 210 -16.65 6.55 3.80
C ARG A 210 -16.50 5.04 3.82
N LYS A 211 -17.61 4.30 4.04
CA LYS A 211 -17.61 2.83 4.02
C LYS A 211 -17.28 2.30 2.64
N LEU A 212 -17.91 2.84 1.60
CA LEU A 212 -17.66 2.44 0.21
C LEU A 212 -16.23 2.81 -0.21
N SER A 213 -15.73 3.98 0.19
CA SER A 213 -14.37 4.43 -0.07
C SER A 213 -13.32 3.46 0.46
N LEU A 214 -13.52 2.92 1.67
CA LEU A 214 -12.63 1.91 2.25
C LEU A 214 -12.64 0.61 1.43
N VAL A 215 -13.81 0.16 0.97
CA VAL A 215 -13.92 -1.03 0.12
C VAL A 215 -13.20 -0.80 -1.21
N ILE A 216 -13.51 0.30 -1.91
CA ILE A 216 -12.88 0.66 -3.18
C ILE A 216 -11.36 0.66 -3.02
N ARG A 217 -10.86 1.36 -2.00
CA ARG A 217 -9.43 1.49 -1.74
C ARG A 217 -8.74 0.17 -1.45
N ARG A 218 -9.32 -0.65 -0.57
CA ARG A 218 -8.75 -1.95 -0.22
C ARG A 218 -8.68 -2.88 -1.42
N GLU A 219 -9.72 -2.87 -2.25
CA GLU A 219 -9.80 -3.69 -3.47
C GLU A 219 -8.92 -3.17 -4.60
N HIS A 220 -8.75 -1.85 -4.71
CA HIS A 220 -7.79 -1.21 -5.59
C HIS A 220 -6.36 -1.68 -5.26
N GLU A 221 -5.95 -1.61 -3.99
CA GLU A 221 -4.63 -2.10 -3.57
C GLU A 221 -4.49 -3.63 -3.66
N ALA A 222 -5.55 -4.39 -3.35
CA ALA A 222 -5.57 -5.83 -3.53
C ALA A 222 -5.39 -6.22 -5.02
N THR A 223 -5.93 -5.41 -5.93
CA THR A 223 -5.71 -5.58 -7.37
C THR A 223 -4.26 -5.31 -7.74
N HIS A 224 -3.64 -4.26 -7.21
CA HIS A 224 -2.20 -4.04 -7.40
C HIS A 224 -1.34 -5.17 -6.81
N TYR A 225 -1.73 -5.74 -5.67
CA TYR A 225 -1.06 -6.91 -5.11
C TYR A 225 -1.17 -8.10 -6.08
N PHE A 226 -2.35 -8.36 -6.63
CA PHE A 226 -2.56 -9.39 -7.64
C PHE A 226 -1.72 -9.17 -8.90
N THR A 227 -1.74 -7.95 -9.46
CA THR A 227 -1.00 -7.69 -10.70
C THR A 227 0.50 -7.75 -10.49
N GLN A 228 0.99 -7.34 -9.32
CA GLN A 228 2.40 -7.52 -8.98
C GLN A 228 2.77 -9.00 -8.88
N ARG A 229 1.96 -9.80 -8.18
CA ARG A 229 2.28 -11.21 -7.92
C ARG A 229 2.28 -12.05 -9.20
N PHE A 230 1.38 -11.77 -10.14
CA PHE A 230 1.18 -12.63 -11.33
C PHE A 230 1.55 -12.01 -12.67
N PHE A 231 1.48 -10.69 -12.79
CA PHE A 231 1.86 -10.00 -14.02
C PHE A 231 3.19 -9.24 -13.88
N GLY A 232 3.87 -9.35 -12.73
CA GLY A 232 5.17 -8.73 -12.47
C GLY A 232 5.16 -7.20 -12.48
N SER A 233 3.98 -6.57 -12.49
CA SER A 233 3.83 -5.13 -12.59
C SER A 233 2.65 -4.63 -11.77
N ALA A 234 2.90 -3.58 -11.01
CA ALA A 234 1.90 -2.74 -10.38
C ALA A 234 2.51 -1.34 -10.35
N ARG A 235 2.40 -0.66 -11.49
CA ARG A 235 3.00 0.66 -11.71
C ARG A 235 1.93 1.73 -11.57
N ASN A 236 2.39 2.94 -11.28
CA ASN A 236 1.57 4.13 -11.39
C ASN A 236 1.37 4.47 -12.89
N HIS A 237 0.56 3.66 -13.55
CA HIS A 237 0.24 3.71 -14.98
C HIS A 237 -1.26 3.66 -15.17
N LEU A 238 -1.81 4.40 -16.15
CA LEU A 238 -3.25 4.58 -16.25
C LEU A 238 -4.02 3.26 -16.41
N LEU A 239 -3.45 2.29 -17.15
CA LEU A 239 -4.09 0.98 -17.33
C LEU A 239 -4.19 0.21 -16.00
N ASP A 240 -3.11 0.12 -15.23
CA ASP A 240 -3.06 -0.55 -13.94
C ASP A 240 -4.08 0.08 -12.98
N GLU A 241 -4.12 1.41 -12.94
CA GLU A 241 -5.00 2.20 -12.09
C GLU A 241 -6.46 2.08 -12.50
N PHE A 242 -6.75 2.04 -13.80
CA PHE A 242 -8.09 1.80 -14.34
C PHE A 242 -8.62 0.42 -13.94
N ILE A 243 -7.78 -0.63 -14.04
CA ILE A 243 -8.18 -1.99 -13.63
C ILE A 243 -8.43 -2.02 -12.11
N ALA A 244 -7.55 -1.40 -11.32
CA ALA A 244 -7.70 -1.32 -9.87
C ALA A 244 -8.96 -0.54 -9.45
N ASP A 245 -9.27 0.59 -10.11
CA ASP A 245 -10.51 1.34 -9.90
C ASP A 245 -11.76 0.55 -10.32
N TYR A 246 -11.70 -0.14 -11.45
CA TYR A 246 -12.78 -1.01 -11.90
C TYR A 246 -13.11 -2.08 -10.85
N MET A 247 -12.09 -2.77 -10.36
CA MET A 247 -12.23 -3.80 -9.33
C MET A 247 -12.76 -3.20 -8.03
N GLY A 248 -12.21 -2.07 -7.59
CA GLY A 248 -12.64 -1.39 -6.36
C GLY A 248 -14.09 -0.91 -6.41
N ILE A 249 -14.49 -0.24 -7.48
CA ILE A 249 -15.88 0.23 -7.67
C ILE A 249 -16.83 -0.96 -7.72
N THR A 250 -16.50 -1.99 -8.51
CA THR A 250 -17.36 -3.17 -8.67
C THR A 250 -17.53 -3.93 -7.36
N ALA A 251 -16.47 -4.07 -6.56
CA ALA A 251 -16.55 -4.70 -5.25
C ALA A 251 -17.38 -3.88 -4.25
N ALA A 252 -17.32 -2.54 -4.32
CA ALA A 252 -18.03 -1.67 -3.40
C ALA A 252 -19.55 -1.61 -3.68
N VAL A 253 -19.97 -1.56 -4.95
CA VAL A 253 -21.39 -1.36 -5.31
C VAL A 253 -21.98 -2.45 -6.20
N GLY A 254 -21.27 -3.55 -6.43
CA GLY A 254 -21.72 -4.72 -7.20
C GLY A 254 -21.74 -4.54 -8.72
N ARG A 255 -21.34 -3.36 -9.23
CA ARG A 255 -21.28 -3.05 -10.66
C ARG A 255 -20.31 -1.92 -10.92
N TYR A 256 -19.81 -1.82 -12.15
CA TYR A 256 -19.00 -0.67 -12.53
C TYR A 256 -19.85 0.60 -12.67
N ARG A 257 -19.36 1.71 -12.10
CA ARG A 257 -19.95 3.06 -12.15
C ARG A 257 -19.00 4.00 -12.89
N ALA A 258 -19.22 4.17 -14.19
CA ALA A 258 -18.38 5.04 -15.02
C ALA A 258 -18.45 6.51 -14.57
N ASP A 259 -19.60 6.96 -14.09
CA ASP A 259 -19.79 8.30 -13.52
C ASP A 259 -18.92 8.54 -12.28
N TRP A 260 -18.77 7.54 -11.41
CA TRP A 260 -17.86 7.63 -10.26
C TRP A 260 -16.40 7.71 -10.71
N PHE A 261 -16.01 6.83 -11.64
CA PHE A 261 -14.66 6.85 -12.19
C PHE A 261 -14.32 8.22 -12.82
N LEU A 262 -15.24 8.79 -13.60
CA LEU A 262 -15.06 10.13 -14.19
C LEU A 262 -14.92 11.20 -13.11
N CYS A 263 -15.70 11.14 -12.02
CA CYS A 263 -15.52 12.04 -10.88
C CYS A 263 -14.12 11.90 -10.25
N PHE A 264 -13.62 10.68 -10.03
CA PHE A 264 -12.28 10.46 -9.47
C PHE A 264 -11.18 11.04 -10.37
N MET A 265 -11.37 10.93 -11.69
CA MET A 265 -10.43 11.44 -12.68
C MET A 265 -10.49 12.96 -12.87
N GLY A 266 -11.56 13.63 -12.38
CA GLY A 266 -11.81 15.06 -12.62
C GLY A 266 -12.44 15.35 -13.99
N LEU A 267 -13.16 14.38 -14.54
CA LEU A 267 -13.77 14.40 -15.88
C LEU A 267 -15.30 14.40 -15.85
N GLU A 268 -15.91 14.60 -14.68
CA GLU A 268 -17.36 14.54 -14.48
C GLU A 268 -18.17 15.54 -15.34
N ASN A 269 -17.56 16.65 -15.75
CA ASN A 269 -18.18 17.71 -16.55
C ASN A 269 -17.49 17.89 -17.91
N TYR A 270 -16.85 16.82 -18.44
CA TYR A 270 -16.11 16.90 -19.71
C TYR A 270 -16.95 17.58 -20.82
N PRO A 271 -16.40 18.56 -21.57
CA PRO A 271 -14.97 18.89 -21.72
C PRO A 271 -14.34 19.71 -20.59
N ALA A 272 -15.10 20.21 -19.60
CA ALA A 272 -14.53 20.89 -18.46
C ALA A 272 -13.78 19.91 -17.54
N PHE A 273 -12.52 20.22 -17.24
CA PHE A 273 -11.65 19.42 -16.38
C PHE A 273 -11.54 20.03 -14.99
N ARG A 274 -11.74 19.22 -13.93
CA ARG A 274 -11.58 19.66 -12.55
C ARG A 274 -10.12 19.52 -12.10
N PRO A 275 -9.43 20.64 -11.77
CA PRO A 275 -8.08 20.58 -11.22
C PRO A 275 -8.03 19.77 -9.93
N GLY A 276 -6.99 18.95 -9.77
CA GLY A 276 -6.83 18.08 -8.61
C GLY A 276 -7.46 16.68 -8.74
N GLY A 277 -8.23 16.42 -9.80
CA GLY A 277 -8.63 15.05 -10.16
C GLY A 277 -7.42 14.17 -10.52
N ARG A 278 -7.57 12.84 -10.37
CA ARG A 278 -6.46 11.89 -10.50
C ARG A 278 -5.77 11.90 -11.86
N LEU A 279 -6.47 12.27 -12.93
CA LEU A 279 -5.86 12.40 -14.26
C LEU A 279 -4.66 13.35 -14.26
N SER A 280 -4.68 14.38 -13.43
CA SER A 280 -3.56 15.33 -13.27
C SER A 280 -2.25 14.65 -12.90
N HIS A 281 -2.30 13.55 -12.13
CA HIS A 281 -1.11 12.83 -11.68
C HIS A 281 -0.48 12.02 -12.81
N TYR A 282 -1.30 11.40 -13.67
CA TYR A 282 -0.81 10.61 -14.80
C TYR A 282 -0.25 11.48 -15.93
N LEU A 283 -0.85 12.64 -16.18
CA LEU A 283 -0.36 13.57 -17.21
C LEU A 283 0.99 14.20 -16.84
N LYS A 284 1.24 14.45 -15.54
CA LYS A 284 2.47 15.10 -15.05
C LYS A 284 3.70 14.19 -15.12
N ASN A 285 3.53 12.87 -15.07
CA ASN A 285 4.62 11.91 -15.14
C ASN A 285 5.01 11.55 -16.59
N GLY A 286 4.43 12.24 -17.60
CA GLY A 286 4.62 11.97 -19.02
C GLY A 286 5.21 13.11 -19.86
N TYR A 287 4.67 14.35 -19.84
CA TYR A 287 5.09 15.42 -20.79
C TYR A 287 4.76 16.86 -20.29
N PRO A 288 5.34 17.93 -20.87
CA PRO A 288 5.42 19.26 -20.25
C PRO A 288 4.08 19.99 -20.16
N LYS A 289 3.99 20.87 -19.15
CA LYS A 289 2.91 21.77 -18.69
C LYS A 289 2.11 22.58 -19.74
N LYS A 290 2.27 22.38 -21.06
CA LYS A 290 1.69 23.26 -22.09
C LYS A 290 0.27 22.93 -22.57
N LEU A 291 -0.38 21.88 -22.09
CA LEU A 291 -1.71 21.48 -22.59
C LEU A 291 -2.89 21.75 -21.64
N LEU A 292 -2.69 22.49 -20.55
CA LEU A 292 -3.77 22.94 -19.66
C LEU A 292 -4.15 24.43 -19.84
N VAL A 293 -3.83 25.00 -20.99
CA VAL A 293 -4.37 26.31 -21.39
C VAL A 293 -4.81 26.18 -22.85
N HIS A 294 -6.08 25.84 -23.04
CA HIS A 294 -7.07 26.55 -23.86
C HIS A 294 -8.42 25.85 -23.74
#